data_AF-A0A4P5QMY7-F1
#
_entry.id   AF-A0A4P5QMY7-F1
#
_cell.length_a   1.000
_cell.length_b   1.000
_cell.length_c   1.000
_cell.angle_alpha   90.00
_cell.angle_beta   90.00
_cell.angle_gamma   90.00
#
_symmetry.space_group_name_H-M   'P 1'
#
loop_
_entity.id
_entity.type
_entity.pdbx_description
1 polymer ?
#
loop_
_entity_poly.entity_id
_entity_poly.type
_entity_poly.pdbx_seq_one_letter_code
_entity_poly.pdbx_strand_id
1 'polypeptide(L)'
;MTGLKIAQRMIRLLPGVTAGVGTCDWYEPRIRHVHLSPRTARGEDMRALACAAHEAAHAVQHVRLHGISFRVWQSWPVQSPLVPLGLFSATLAAVAMKWHPWPVAIFAACVALGRVAAVMLMEWEASTIALGWLKLHGFEHPDSAHYLRRLWRSYLWIAIGL
;
A
#
# COMPACT_ATOMS: atom_id res chain seq x y z
N MET A 1 11.19 -11.63 20.09
CA MET A 1 10.86 -10.23 19.68
C MET A 1 9.60 -10.37 18.83
N THR A 2 8.50 -9.71 19.19
CA THR A 2 7.23 -9.87 18.47
C THR A 2 7.07 -8.83 17.36
N GLY A 3 6.17 -9.09 16.41
CA GLY A 3 5.83 -8.14 15.33
C GLY A 3 5.39 -6.78 15.87
N LEU A 4 4.54 -6.74 16.91
CA LEU A 4 4.12 -5.48 17.53
C LEU A 4 5.31 -4.67 18.08
N LYS A 5 6.28 -5.34 18.72
CA LYS A 5 7.48 -4.68 19.23
C LYS A 5 8.35 -4.11 18.11
N ILE A 6 8.43 -4.80 16.97
CA ILE A 6 9.11 -4.29 15.78
C ILE A 6 8.41 -3.03 15.25
N ALA A 7 7.09 -3.10 15.03
CA ALA A 7 6.33 -1.96 14.53
C ALA A 7 6.49 -0.74 15.44
N GLN A 8 6.31 -0.91 16.75
CA GLN A 8 6.48 0.15 17.75
C GLN A 8 7.91 0.71 17.77
N ARG A 9 8.93 -0.13 17.59
CA ARG A 9 10.33 0.32 17.54
C ARG A 9 10.60 1.13 16.27
N MET A 10 10.05 0.71 15.14
CA MET A 10 10.22 1.37 13.85
C MET A 10 9.54 2.75 13.80
N ILE A 11 8.32 2.86 14.36
CA ILE A 11 7.56 4.12 14.37
C ILE A 11 7.85 5.02 15.57
N ARG A 12 8.71 4.61 16.52
CA ARG A 12 8.95 5.31 17.80
C ARG A 12 9.27 6.80 17.64
N LEU A 13 9.99 7.14 16.57
CA LEU A 13 10.43 8.51 16.30
C LEU A 13 9.48 9.27 15.34
N LEU A 14 8.37 8.66 14.93
CA LEU A 14 7.38 9.29 14.06
C LEU A 14 6.33 10.03 14.91
N PRO A 15 6.15 11.35 14.73
CA PRO A 15 5.22 12.13 15.53
C PRO A 15 3.76 11.71 15.30
N GLY A 16 3.10 11.31 16.40
CA GLY A 16 1.68 10.97 16.40
C GLY A 16 1.33 9.65 15.71
N VAL A 17 2.30 8.77 15.49
CA VAL A 17 2.05 7.42 14.95
C VAL A 17 2.00 6.40 16.08
N THR A 18 0.99 5.54 16.06
CA THR A 18 0.81 4.47 17.04
C THR A 18 0.68 3.10 16.36
N ALA A 19 0.92 2.02 17.11
CA ALA A 19 0.74 0.65 16.63
C ALA A 19 0.07 -0.21 17.70
N GLY A 20 -0.89 -1.03 17.27
CA GLY A 20 -1.72 -1.83 18.16
C GLY A 20 -2.27 -3.08 17.49
N VAL A 21 -2.98 -3.89 18.28
CA VAL A 21 -3.66 -5.08 17.79
C VAL A 21 -4.99 -4.67 17.17
N GLY A 22 -5.23 -5.08 15.93
CA GLY A 22 -6.47 -4.90 15.19
C GLY A 22 -7.00 -6.23 14.63
N THR A 23 -7.99 -6.15 13.75
CA THR A 23 -8.59 -7.32 13.09
C THR A 23 -7.77 -7.80 11.90
N CYS A 24 -7.12 -6.87 11.19
CA CYS A 24 -6.28 -7.12 10.03
C CYS A 24 -5.01 -6.25 10.08
N ASP A 25 -4.03 -6.63 9.24
CA ASP A 25 -2.76 -5.91 9.08
C ASP A 25 -2.96 -4.78 8.06
N TRP A 26 -2.90 -3.52 8.51
CA TRP A 26 -2.92 -2.33 7.66
C TRP A 26 -2.51 -1.06 8.41
N TYR A 27 -2.02 -0.05 7.68
CA TYR A 27 -1.83 1.30 8.20
C TYR A 27 -3.01 2.23 7.89
N GLU A 28 -3.53 2.92 8.91
CA GLU A 28 -4.59 3.92 8.78
C GLU A 28 -4.03 5.34 8.78
N PRO A 29 -3.99 6.05 7.62
CA PRO A 29 -3.39 7.38 7.55
C PRO A 29 -4.18 8.46 8.30
N ARG A 30 -5.50 8.30 8.41
CA ARG A 30 -6.43 9.28 9.02
C ARG A 30 -6.15 9.48 10.50
N ILE A 31 -5.94 8.38 11.23
CA ILE A 31 -5.62 8.40 12.67
C ILE A 31 -4.15 8.07 12.96
N ARG A 32 -3.35 7.83 11.91
CA ARG A 32 -1.93 7.47 11.98
C ARG A 32 -1.68 6.24 12.87
N HIS A 33 -2.47 5.20 12.69
CA HIS A 33 -2.39 3.98 13.49
C HIS A 33 -2.04 2.77 12.61
N VAL A 34 -1.07 1.98 13.03
CA VAL A 34 -0.75 0.67 12.45
C VAL A 34 -1.57 -0.39 13.16
N HIS A 35 -2.52 -0.99 12.44
CA HIS A 35 -3.31 -2.11 12.91
C HIS A 35 -2.60 -3.41 12.53
N LEU A 36 -2.37 -4.29 13.51
CA LEU A 36 -1.78 -5.60 13.27
C LEU A 36 -2.74 -6.69 13.72
N SER A 37 -2.99 -7.67 12.85
CA SER A 37 -3.75 -8.86 13.19
C SER A 37 -3.14 -9.56 14.40
N PRO A 38 -3.91 -10.32 15.19
CA PRO A 38 -3.38 -10.97 16.39
C PRO A 38 -2.24 -11.96 16.07
N ARG A 39 -2.23 -12.51 14.85
CA ARG A 39 -1.18 -13.36 14.32
C ARG A 39 0.13 -12.59 14.11
N THR A 40 0.07 -11.45 13.44
CA THR A 40 1.25 -10.62 13.15
C THR A 40 1.74 -9.90 14.41
N ALA A 41 0.83 -9.38 15.23
CA ALA A 41 1.19 -8.66 16.45
C ALA A 41 1.93 -9.53 17.48
N ARG A 42 1.48 -10.78 17.66
CA ARG A 42 2.05 -11.74 18.62
C ARG A 42 3.10 -12.66 18.02
N GLY A 43 3.17 -12.76 16.69
CA GLY A 43 4.13 -13.62 16.01
C GLY A 43 5.56 -13.18 16.24
N GLU A 44 6.44 -14.16 16.41
CA GLU A 44 7.90 -13.98 16.51
C GLU A 44 8.64 -14.56 15.30
N ASP A 45 7.91 -15.18 14.38
CA ASP A 45 8.47 -15.72 13.15
C ASP A 45 8.79 -14.60 12.15
N MET A 46 9.71 -14.87 11.22
CA MET A 46 10.15 -13.85 10.27
C MET A 46 9.01 -13.29 9.42
N ARG A 47 7.93 -14.07 9.21
CA ARG A 47 6.74 -13.62 8.47
C ARG A 47 5.99 -12.53 9.22
N ALA A 48 5.72 -12.72 10.51
CA ALA A 48 5.06 -11.72 11.35
C ALA A 48 5.95 -10.48 11.52
N LEU A 49 7.26 -10.66 11.71
CA LEU A 49 8.21 -9.54 11.79
C LEU A 49 8.24 -8.72 10.50
N ALA A 50 8.28 -9.38 9.35
CA ALA A 50 8.27 -8.73 8.04
C ALA A 50 6.95 -7.99 7.76
N CYS A 51 5.81 -8.61 8.05
CA CYS A 51 4.51 -7.97 7.87
C CYS A 51 4.34 -6.75 8.80
N ALA A 52 4.72 -6.88 10.07
CA ALA A 52 4.67 -5.75 11.01
C ALA A 52 5.60 -4.59 10.59
N ALA A 53 6.79 -4.90 10.07
CA ALA A 53 7.71 -3.90 9.54
C ALA A 53 7.18 -3.24 8.25
N HIS A 54 6.48 -3.99 7.38
CA HIS A 54 5.83 -3.48 6.17
C HIS A 54 4.73 -2.49 6.49
N GLU A 55 3.82 -2.83 7.41
CA GLU A 55 2.76 -1.91 7.82
C GLU A 55 3.30 -0.67 8.54
N ALA A 56 4.35 -0.84 9.35
CA ALA A 56 5.08 0.29 9.93
C ALA A 56 5.81 1.14 8.87
N ALA A 57 6.26 0.53 7.76
CA ALA A 57 6.85 1.26 6.65
C ALA A 57 5.86 2.17 5.94
N HIS A 58 4.58 1.79 5.82
CA HIS A 58 3.54 2.69 5.35
C HIS A 58 3.40 3.94 6.24
N ALA A 59 3.53 3.79 7.55
CA ALA A 59 3.56 4.94 8.45
C ALA A 59 4.80 5.82 8.25
N VAL A 60 5.97 5.21 8.02
CA VAL A 60 7.20 5.95 7.68
C VAL A 60 7.02 6.72 6.36
N GLN A 61 6.49 6.08 5.31
CA GLN A 61 6.20 6.72 4.02
C GLN A 61 5.24 7.90 4.15
N HIS A 62 4.22 7.75 4.99
CA HIS A 62 3.23 8.80 5.22
C HIS A 62 3.82 10.00 5.98
N VAL A 63 4.63 9.77 7.01
CA VAL A 63 5.12 10.83 7.92
C VAL A 63 6.46 11.42 7.50
N ARG A 64 7.42 10.61 7.08
CA ARG A 64 8.85 10.94 7.10
C ARG A 64 9.37 11.50 5.77
N LEU A 65 8.56 12.29 5.08
CA LEU A 65 8.80 12.90 3.77
C LEU A 65 8.26 12.05 2.63
N HIS A 66 7.41 12.65 1.80
CA HIS A 66 7.57 12.53 0.36
C HIS A 66 7.70 11.10 -0.21
N GLY A 67 6.97 10.10 0.28
CA GLY A 67 6.73 8.91 -0.52
C GLY A 67 6.07 9.38 -1.81
N ILE A 68 6.84 9.57 -2.89
CA ILE A 68 6.29 10.00 -4.19
C ILE A 68 5.23 8.98 -4.55
N SER A 69 5.48 7.71 -4.27
CA SER A 69 4.51 6.64 -4.42
C SER A 69 3.21 6.85 -3.62
N PHE A 70 3.30 7.15 -2.32
CA PHE A 70 2.13 7.38 -1.47
C PHE A 70 1.36 8.63 -1.89
N ARG A 71 2.05 9.72 -2.23
CA ARG A 71 1.40 10.92 -2.77
C ARG A 71 0.82 10.71 -4.15
N VAL A 72 1.51 10.01 -5.05
CA VAL A 72 1.01 9.66 -6.38
C VAL A 72 -0.23 8.80 -6.24
N TRP A 73 -0.25 7.84 -5.32
CA TRP A 73 -1.42 7.05 -4.98
C TRP A 73 -2.56 7.92 -4.44
N GLN A 74 -2.31 8.79 -3.46
CA GLN A 74 -3.32 9.69 -2.89
C GLN A 74 -3.85 10.73 -3.90
N SER A 75 -2.98 11.25 -4.76
CA SER A 75 -3.31 12.24 -5.79
C SER A 75 -3.93 11.62 -7.03
N TRP A 76 -3.97 10.28 -7.12
CA TRP A 76 -4.52 9.63 -8.30
C TRP A 76 -6.04 9.90 -8.36
N PRO A 77 -6.56 10.42 -9.50
CA PRO A 77 -7.98 10.80 -9.61
C PRO A 77 -8.97 9.68 -9.26
N VAL A 78 -8.52 8.42 -9.36
CA VAL A 78 -9.32 7.20 -9.26
C VAL A 78 -9.48 6.68 -7.83
N GLN A 79 -9.06 7.44 -6.82
CA GLN A 79 -9.43 7.16 -5.42
C GLN A 79 -10.96 7.25 -5.24
N SER A 80 -11.64 8.07 -6.07
CA SER A 80 -13.10 8.16 -6.07
C SER A 80 -13.72 7.01 -6.87
N PRO A 81 -14.67 6.25 -6.30
CA PRO A 81 -15.44 5.24 -7.04
C PRO A 81 -16.29 5.85 -8.17
N LEU A 82 -16.47 7.19 -8.18
CA LEU A 82 -17.22 7.90 -9.21
C LEU A 82 -16.44 8.10 -10.50
N VAL A 83 -15.09 8.05 -10.47
CA VAL A 83 -14.27 8.29 -11.66
C VAL A 83 -14.40 7.15 -12.68
N PRO A 84 -14.32 5.85 -12.30
CA PRO A 84 -14.63 4.76 -13.21
C PRO A 84 -16.05 4.84 -13.80
N LEU A 85 -17.03 5.23 -12.98
CA LEU A 85 -18.41 5.39 -13.41
C LEU A 85 -18.55 6.53 -14.43
N GLY A 86 -17.93 7.69 -14.18
CA GLY A 86 -17.92 8.83 -15.10
C GLY A 86 -17.24 8.50 -16.43
N LEU A 87 -16.14 7.76 -16.41
CA LEU A 87 -15.46 7.29 -17.62
C LEU A 87 -16.31 6.32 -18.43
N PHE A 88 -17.01 5.40 -17.75
CA PHE A 88 -17.93 4.47 -18.38
C PHE A 88 -19.12 5.21 -19.03
N SER A 89 -19.76 6.13 -18.29
CA SER A 89 -20.85 6.96 -18.81
C SER A 89 -20.42 7.83 -19.99
N ALA A 90 -19.22 8.42 -19.94
CA ALA A 90 -18.67 9.20 -21.06
C ALA A 90 -18.40 8.33 -22.29
N THR A 91 -17.95 7.09 -22.11
CA THR A 91 -17.74 6.14 -23.22
C THR A 91 -19.08 5.77 -23.86
N LEU A 92 -20.09 5.45 -23.05
CA LEU A 92 -21.43 5.11 -23.53
C LEU A 92 -22.09 6.29 -24.27
N ALA A 93 -21.92 7.51 -23.76
CA ALA A 93 -22.39 8.73 -24.41
C ALA A 93 -21.69 8.96 -25.76
N ALA A 94 -20.37 8.75 -25.83
CA ALA A 94 -19.63 8.85 -27.09
C ALA A 94 -20.14 7.85 -28.14
N VAL A 95 -20.42 6.60 -27.74
CA VAL A 95 -21.02 5.58 -28.62
C VAL A 95 -22.43 5.99 -29.07
N ALA A 96 -23.27 6.45 -28.15
CA ALA A 96 -24.65 6.88 -28.45
C ALA A 96 -24.69 8.10 -29.40
N MET A 97 -23.73 9.01 -29.28
CA MET A 97 -23.58 10.18 -30.14
C MET A 97 -22.84 9.88 -31.47
N LYS A 98 -22.50 8.61 -31.74
CA LYS A 98 -21.69 8.16 -32.89
C LYS A 98 -20.32 8.81 -32.97
N TRP A 99 -19.79 9.29 -31.85
CA TRP A 99 -18.40 9.72 -31.77
C TRP A 99 -17.49 8.51 -31.73
N HIS A 100 -16.27 8.68 -32.24
CA HIS A 100 -15.27 7.63 -32.18
C HIS A 100 -14.93 7.36 -30.69
N PRO A 101 -15.27 6.19 -30.11
CA PRO A 101 -15.19 5.98 -28.66
C PRO A 101 -13.76 5.74 -28.16
N TRP A 102 -12.83 5.51 -29.09
CA TRP A 102 -11.46 5.13 -28.80
C TRP A 102 -10.68 6.12 -27.92
N PRO A 103 -10.80 7.46 -28.04
CA PRO A 103 -10.12 8.38 -27.12
C PRO A 103 -10.57 8.20 -25.67
N VAL A 104 -11.85 7.94 -25.42
CA VAL A 104 -12.37 7.71 -24.06
C VAL A 104 -11.91 6.36 -23.54
N ALA A 105 -11.94 5.32 -24.38
CA ALA A 105 -11.44 3.99 -24.02
C ALA A 105 -9.94 3.98 -23.69
N ILE A 106 -9.12 4.67 -24.51
CA ILE A 106 -7.67 4.83 -24.27
C ILE A 106 -7.43 5.61 -22.98
N PHE A 107 -8.16 6.70 -22.76
CA PHE A 107 -8.05 7.48 -21.52
C PHE A 107 -8.40 6.62 -20.29
N ALA A 108 -9.50 5.87 -20.33
CA ALA A 108 -9.89 4.96 -19.26
C ALA A 108 -8.83 3.89 -19.00
N ALA A 109 -8.25 3.30 -20.05
CA ALA A 109 -7.17 2.33 -19.93
C ALA A 109 -5.90 2.93 -19.28
N CYS A 110 -5.48 4.13 -19.70
CA CYS A 110 -4.34 4.84 -19.10
C CYS A 110 -4.59 5.15 -17.61
N VAL A 111 -5.81 5.57 -17.27
CA VAL A 111 -6.21 5.86 -15.89
C VAL A 111 -6.19 4.61 -15.01
N ALA A 112 -6.65 3.46 -15.53
CA ALA A 112 -6.60 2.18 -14.83
C ALA A 112 -5.16 1.67 -14.64
N LEU A 113 -4.34 1.71 -15.70
CA LEU A 113 -2.94 1.29 -15.65
C LEU A 113 -2.12 2.16 -14.68
N GLY A 114 -2.34 3.48 -14.70
CA GLY A 114 -1.65 4.38 -13.79
C GLY A 114 -2.06 4.18 -12.33
N ARG A 115 -3.31 3.78 -12.05
CA ARG A 115 -3.73 3.38 -10.69
C ARG A 115 -2.94 2.15 -10.22
N VAL A 116 -2.84 1.13 -11.07
CA VAL A 116 -2.07 -0.08 -10.74
C VAL A 116 -0.61 0.27 -10.49
N ALA A 117 0.00 1.07 -11.37
CA ALA A 117 1.38 1.53 -11.19
C ALA A 117 1.57 2.29 -9.87
N ALA A 118 0.64 3.19 -9.51
CA ALA A 118 0.71 3.96 -8.27
C ALA A 118 0.67 3.08 -7.01
N VAL A 119 -0.24 2.10 -6.94
CA VAL A 119 -0.30 1.14 -5.83
C VAL A 119 0.98 0.31 -5.76
N MET A 120 1.44 -0.21 -6.90
CA MET A 120 2.64 -1.04 -6.96
C MET A 120 3.89 -0.30 -6.50
N LEU A 121 4.04 0.98 -6.86
CA LEU A 121 5.13 1.82 -6.38
C LEU A 121 5.07 2.01 -4.87
N MET A 122 3.87 2.18 -4.30
CA MET A 122 3.68 2.39 -2.85
C MET A 122 4.11 1.15 -2.06
N GLU A 123 3.64 -0.02 -2.47
CA GLU A 123 3.98 -1.31 -1.86
C GLU A 123 5.46 -1.65 -1.99
N TRP A 124 6.07 -1.31 -3.14
CA TRP A 124 7.51 -1.51 -3.35
C TRP A 124 8.35 -0.68 -2.40
N GLU A 125 8.06 0.62 -2.30
CA GLU A 125 8.80 1.53 -1.45
C GLU A 125 8.62 1.12 0.03
N ALA A 126 7.43 0.68 0.44
CA ALA A 126 7.16 0.19 1.79
C ALA A 126 8.00 -1.06 2.10
N SER A 127 8.01 -2.01 1.18
CA SER A 127 8.82 -3.23 1.28
C SER A 127 10.32 -2.91 1.37
N THR A 128 10.78 -1.90 0.63
CA THR A 128 12.19 -1.50 0.62
C THR A 128 12.59 -0.86 1.94
N ILE A 129 11.75 0.02 2.49
CA ILE A 129 11.96 0.63 3.82
C ILE A 129 11.94 -0.45 4.91
N ALA A 130 10.97 -1.36 4.88
CA ALA A 130 10.85 -2.45 5.85
C ALA A 130 12.08 -3.36 5.83
N LEU A 131 12.52 -3.77 4.63
CA LEU A 131 13.70 -4.62 4.46
C LEU A 131 14.97 -3.93 4.95
N GLY A 132 15.17 -2.66 4.60
CA GLY A 132 16.30 -1.87 5.06
C GLY A 132 16.33 -1.74 6.58
N TRP A 133 15.18 -1.48 7.20
CA TRP A 133 15.06 -1.38 8.65
C TRP A 133 15.37 -2.71 9.35
N LEU A 134 14.82 -3.83 8.86
CA LEU A 134 15.06 -5.16 9.42
C LEU A 134 16.54 -5.55 9.36
N LYS A 135 17.20 -5.31 8.21
CA LYS A 135 18.64 -5.56 8.05
C LYS A 135 19.49 -4.76 9.02
N LEU A 136 19.23 -3.46 9.15
CA LEU A 136 19.96 -2.58 10.07
C LEU A 136 19.83 -3.00 11.54
N HIS A 137 18.78 -3.74 11.89
CA HIS A 137 18.53 -4.20 13.26
C HIS A 137 18.83 -5.69 13.48
N GLY A 138 19.50 -6.36 12.54
CA GLY A 138 19.94 -7.75 12.67
C GLY A 138 18.85 -8.79 12.43
N PHE A 139 17.71 -8.41 11.85
CA PHE A 139 16.63 -9.32 11.43
C PHE A 139 16.81 -9.77 9.97
N GLU A 140 18.05 -10.07 9.56
CA GLU A 140 18.33 -10.52 8.21
C GLU A 140 18.10 -12.03 8.10
N HIS A 141 17.03 -12.41 7.40
CA HIS A 141 16.77 -13.78 7.00
C HIS A 141 16.82 -13.89 5.46
N PRO A 142 17.33 -14.99 4.87
CA PRO A 142 17.34 -15.18 3.41
C PRO A 142 15.95 -14.98 2.78
N ASP A 143 14.91 -15.40 3.51
CA ASP A 143 13.51 -15.30 3.05
C ASP A 143 12.82 -13.96 3.34
N SER A 144 13.46 -13.00 4.03
CA SER A 144 12.82 -11.70 4.37
C SER A 144 12.32 -11.00 3.11
N ALA A 145 13.16 -10.99 2.08
CA ALA A 145 12.83 -10.42 0.79
C ALA A 145 11.79 -11.27 0.03
N HIS A 146 11.75 -12.59 0.24
CA HIS A 146 10.71 -13.45 -0.33
C HIS A 146 9.34 -13.18 0.31
N TYR A 147 9.26 -13.03 1.63
CA TYR A 147 8.02 -12.71 2.33
C TYR A 147 7.48 -11.33 1.99
N LEU A 148 8.35 -10.32 1.96
CA LEU A 148 7.98 -8.98 1.53
C LEU A 148 7.51 -8.98 0.07
N ARG A 149 8.22 -9.64 -0.85
CA ARG A 149 7.79 -9.77 -2.26
C ARG A 149 6.47 -10.53 -2.45
N ARG A 150 6.11 -11.43 -1.52
CA ARG A 150 4.85 -12.20 -1.62
C ARG A 150 3.62 -11.35 -1.30
N LEU A 151 3.76 -10.30 -0.47
CA LEU A 151 2.70 -9.33 -0.21
C LEU A 151 2.23 -8.64 -1.50
N TRP A 152 3.12 -8.47 -2.47
CA TRP A 152 2.86 -7.75 -3.72
C TRP A 152 1.83 -8.45 -4.61
N ARG A 153 1.78 -9.79 -4.55
CA ARG A 153 0.79 -10.58 -5.30
C ARG A 153 -0.62 -10.40 -4.74
N SER A 154 -0.74 -10.10 -3.45
CA SER A 154 -2.02 -9.85 -2.79
C SER A 154 -2.56 -8.46 -3.14
N TYR A 155 -1.69 -7.46 -3.19
CA TYR A 155 -2.06 -6.07 -3.49
C TYR A 155 -2.37 -5.80 -4.97
N LEU A 156 -1.92 -6.66 -5.89
CA LEU A 156 -2.31 -6.58 -7.30
C LEU A 156 -3.83 -6.67 -7.49
N TRP A 157 -4.52 -7.49 -6.68
CA TRP A 157 -5.99 -7.61 -6.72
C TRP A 157 -6.67 -6.31 -6.28
N ILE A 158 -6.20 -5.72 -5.17
CA ILE A 158 -6.66 -4.43 -4.65
C ILE A 158 -6.41 -3.30 -5.66
N ALA A 159 -5.28 -3.35 -6.38
CA ALA A 159 -4.93 -2.40 -7.42
C ALA A 159 -5.85 -2.48 -8.65
N ILE A 160 -6.28 -3.69 -9.03
CA ILE A 160 -7.21 -3.97 -10.12
C ILE A 160 -8.67 -3.70 -9.70
N GLY A 161 -8.96 -3.64 -8.40
CA GLY A 161 -10.29 -3.39 -7.86
C GLY A 161 -11.19 -4.63 -7.84
N LEU A 162 -10.59 -5.82 -7.76
CA LEU A 162 -11.24 -7.14 -7.60
C LEU A 162 -10.85 -7.73 -6.24
#